data_AF-A0A449BWD3-F1
#
_entry.id   AF-A0A449BWD3-F1
#
_cell.length_a   1.000
_cell.length_b   1.000
_cell.length_c   1.000
_cell.angle_alpha   90.00
_cell.angle_beta   90.00
_cell.angle_gamma   90.00
#
_symmetry.space_group_name_H-M   'P 1'
#
loop_
_entity.id
_entity.type
_entity.pdbx_description
1 polymer ?
#
loop_
_entity_poly.entity_id
_entity_poly.type
_entity_poly.pdbx_seq_one_letter_code
_entity_poly.pdbx_strand_id
1 'polypeptide(L)'
;MKSKERLGNRESISSDNNDPGPSGTNSSFTIPKPDVNSSVVYLNIYDLDPVSKVVNSVVKSIGTGVFHAGVEVYGFEYSFGYIPGGETGVMKTQPRYHPHHVYRESIPMG
;
A
#
# COMPACT_ATOMS: atom_id res chain seq x y z
N MET A 1 47.92 -17.70 24.90
CA MET A 1 48.10 -17.01 26.20
C MET A 1 47.15 -15.83 26.23
N LYS A 2 46.34 -15.72 27.30
CA LYS A 2 45.64 -14.55 27.90
C LYS A 2 45.16 -13.43 26.94
N SER A 3 43.91 -12.97 26.94
CA SER A 3 43.13 -12.53 28.11
C SER A 3 41.65 -12.35 27.75
N LYS A 4 40.78 -12.66 28.71
CA LYS A 4 39.41 -12.14 28.79
C LYS A 4 39.48 -10.66 29.22
N GLU A 5 38.62 -9.81 28.68
CA GLU A 5 38.09 -8.67 29.44
C GLU A 5 36.56 -8.58 29.24
N ARG A 6 35.92 -8.27 30.36
CA ARG A 6 34.49 -8.30 30.65
C ARG A 6 34.11 -6.85 31.02
N LEU A 7 32.81 -6.58 31.02
CA LEU A 7 32.09 -5.45 31.63
C LEU A 7 31.87 -4.19 30.79
N GLY A 8 30.59 -3.83 30.69
CA GLY A 8 30.15 -2.51 30.27
C GLY A 8 28.65 -2.36 30.11
N ASN A 9 27.87 -2.79 31.12
CA ASN A 9 26.44 -2.46 31.20
C ASN A 9 26.31 -0.95 31.48
N ARG A 10 25.56 -0.21 30.65
CA ARG A 10 25.08 1.14 30.98
C ARG A 10 23.65 1.30 30.50
N GLU A 11 22.74 1.25 31.46
CA GLU A 11 21.41 1.85 31.34
C GLU A 11 21.48 3.38 31.44
N SER A 12 20.34 4.00 31.11
CA SER A 12 19.86 5.36 31.41
C SER A 12 20.10 6.42 30.32
N ILE A 13 19.03 6.87 29.67
CA ILE A 13 18.27 8.05 30.12
C ILE A 13 17.02 8.25 29.25
N SER A 14 15.87 8.29 29.92
CA SER A 14 14.58 8.78 29.45
C SER A 14 14.65 10.28 29.19
N SER A 15 14.04 10.74 28.10
CA SER A 15 13.61 12.12 27.98
C SER A 15 12.27 12.15 27.28
N ASP A 16 11.23 12.16 28.12
CA ASP A 16 9.92 12.70 27.78
C ASP A 16 10.11 14.11 27.24
N ASN A 17 9.63 14.37 26.03
CA ASN A 17 9.35 15.72 25.56
C ASN A 17 7.98 15.71 24.89
N ASN A 18 6.96 15.90 25.73
CA ASN A 18 5.66 16.39 25.31
C ASN A 18 5.81 17.86 24.90
N ASP A 19 5.69 18.15 23.60
CA ASP A 19 5.50 19.52 23.10
C ASP A 19 4.21 19.57 22.25
N PRO A 20 3.16 20.30 22.66
CA PRO A 20 1.96 20.49 21.86
C PRO A 20 2.13 21.75 20.98
N GLY A 21 2.72 21.57 19.80
CA GLY A 21 2.75 22.57 18.71
C GLY A 21 1.60 22.36 17.69
N PRO A 22 1.18 23.41 16.97
CA PRO A 22 -0.19 23.55 16.48
C PRO A 22 -0.55 22.65 15.29
N SER A 23 -1.77 22.12 15.37
CA SER A 23 -2.67 21.65 14.30
C SER A 23 -2.35 22.20 12.90
N GLY A 24 -1.64 21.41 12.11
CA GLY A 24 -1.53 21.54 10.67
C GLY A 24 -1.52 20.14 10.07
N THR A 25 -2.69 19.65 9.68
CA THR A 25 -2.89 18.32 9.09
C THR A 25 -2.26 18.23 7.70
N ASN A 26 -0.94 18.04 7.65
CA ASN A 26 -0.28 17.43 6.52
C ASN A 26 -0.36 15.92 6.72
N SER A 27 -1.52 15.32 6.45
CA SER A 27 -1.62 13.87 6.37
C SER A 27 -0.86 13.43 5.13
N SER A 28 0.44 13.21 5.28
CA SER A 28 1.17 12.35 4.37
C SER A 28 0.41 11.02 4.36
N PHE A 29 -0.38 10.77 3.32
CA PHE A 29 -1.12 9.54 3.14
C PHE A 29 -0.12 8.42 2.84
N THR A 30 0.64 8.01 3.85
CA THR A 30 1.43 6.77 3.78
C THR A 30 0.44 5.64 3.87
N ILE A 31 0.24 4.94 2.75
CA ILE A 31 -0.63 3.76 2.70
C ILE A 31 -0.06 2.75 3.71
N PRO A 32 -0.83 2.36 4.75
CA PRO A 32 -0.37 1.41 5.75
C PRO A 32 0.07 0.09 5.10
N LYS A 33 0.90 -0.66 5.83
CA LYS A 33 1.19 -2.04 5.42
C LYS A 33 -0.11 -2.85 5.51
N PRO A 34 -0.28 -3.88 4.65
CA PRO A 34 -1.42 -4.78 4.74
C PRO A 34 -1.54 -5.34 6.16
N ASP A 35 -2.73 -5.23 6.76
CA ASP A 35 -3.02 -5.72 8.10
C ASP A 35 -4.26 -6.61 8.08
N VAL A 36 -4.07 -7.85 8.51
CA VAL A 36 -5.13 -8.87 8.57
C VAL A 36 -6.18 -8.60 9.66
N ASN A 37 -5.87 -7.71 10.61
CA ASN A 37 -6.76 -7.33 11.70
C ASN A 37 -7.47 -5.98 11.44
N SER A 38 -7.17 -5.33 10.31
CA SER A 38 -7.77 -4.04 9.94
C SER A 38 -8.94 -4.23 8.98
N SER A 39 -10.07 -3.58 9.31
CA SER A 39 -11.24 -3.51 8.44
C SER A 39 -11.21 -2.34 7.46
N VAL A 40 -10.16 -1.51 7.47
CA VAL A 40 -10.03 -0.37 6.56
C VAL A 40 -9.94 -0.89 5.13
N VAL A 41 -10.73 -0.30 4.24
CA VAL A 41 -10.79 -0.67 2.84
C VAL A 41 -9.97 0.30 1.99
N TYR A 42 -9.13 -0.25 1.12
CA TYR A 42 -8.39 0.50 0.11
C TYR A 42 -8.80 0.05 -1.30
N LEU A 43 -8.85 0.99 -2.23
CA LEU A 43 -8.95 0.72 -3.66
C LEU A 43 -7.57 0.86 -4.29
N ASN A 44 -6.98 -0.26 -4.71
CA ASN A 44 -5.68 -0.30 -5.37
C ASN A 44 -5.89 -0.16 -6.88
N ILE A 45 -5.33 0.91 -7.45
CA ILE A 45 -5.43 1.25 -8.88
C ILE A 45 -4.16 0.82 -9.59
N TYR A 46 -4.32 0.27 -10.79
CA TYR A 46 -3.23 -0.12 -11.67
C TYR A 46 -3.44 0.44 -13.09
N ASP A 47 -2.34 0.84 -13.73
CA ASP A 47 -2.30 1.02 -15.17
C ASP A 47 -2.23 -0.36 -15.86
N LEU A 48 -2.98 -0.57 -16.94
CA LEU A 48 -3.05 -1.87 -17.63
C LEU A 48 -1.68 -2.36 -18.12
N ASP A 49 -0.84 -1.46 -18.61
CA ASP A 49 0.52 -1.76 -19.03
C ASP A 49 1.38 -0.47 -19.03
N PRO A 50 2.70 -0.56 -19.24
CA PRO A 50 3.57 0.62 -19.26
C PRO A 50 3.21 1.66 -20.34
N VAL A 51 2.65 1.24 -21.47
CA VAL A 51 2.20 2.15 -22.55
C VAL A 51 0.91 2.83 -22.13
N SER A 52 -0.04 2.09 -21.58
CA SER A 52 -1.28 2.63 -21.04
C SER A 52 -1.00 3.61 -19.90
N LYS A 53 0.05 3.41 -19.11
CA LYS A 53 0.49 4.37 -18.08
C LYS A 53 0.87 5.73 -18.68
N VAL A 54 1.57 5.74 -19.81
CA VAL A 54 1.91 6.99 -20.53
C VAL A 54 0.65 7.63 -21.08
N VAL A 55 -0.21 6.86 -21.73
CA VAL A 55 -1.49 7.36 -22.29
C VAL A 55 -2.38 7.91 -21.19
N ASN A 56 -2.63 7.14 -20.13
CA ASN A 56 -3.42 7.54 -18.96
C ASN A 56 -2.86 8.82 -18.34
N SER A 57 -1.54 9.00 -18.28
CA SER A 57 -0.94 10.24 -17.73
C SER A 57 -1.23 11.46 -18.60
N VAL A 58 -1.33 11.30 -19.93
CA VAL A 58 -1.66 12.39 -20.87
C VAL A 58 -3.16 12.69 -20.84
N VAL A 59 -4.02 11.66 -20.86
CA VAL A 59 -5.49 11.81 -20.91
C VAL A 59 -6.14 12.00 -19.54
N LYS A 60 -5.41 11.86 -18.43
CA LYS A 60 -5.96 12.15 -17.08
C LYS A 60 -6.50 13.58 -16.98
N SER A 61 -5.87 14.51 -17.69
CA SER A 61 -6.27 15.92 -17.75
C SER A 61 -7.69 16.16 -18.28
N ILE A 62 -8.21 15.22 -19.07
CA ILE A 62 -9.57 15.22 -19.63
C ILE A 62 -10.52 14.24 -18.90
N GLY A 63 -10.11 13.71 -17.75
CA GLY A 63 -10.97 12.90 -16.87
C GLY A 63 -11.25 11.49 -17.39
N THR A 64 -10.41 10.94 -18.26
CA THR A 64 -10.58 9.60 -18.85
C THR A 64 -9.34 8.71 -18.63
N GLY A 65 -9.50 7.40 -18.83
CA GLY A 65 -8.44 6.40 -18.75
C GLY A 65 -8.99 4.98 -18.59
N VAL A 66 -8.14 3.98 -18.84
CA VAL A 66 -8.47 2.57 -18.58
C VAL A 66 -7.54 2.05 -17.50
N PHE A 67 -8.13 1.55 -16.43
CA PHE A 67 -7.44 1.10 -15.23
C PHE A 67 -7.96 -0.28 -14.82
N HIS A 68 -7.08 -1.06 -14.20
CA HIS A 68 -7.50 -2.20 -13.39
C HIS A 68 -7.56 -1.76 -11.93
N ALA A 69 -8.48 -2.34 -11.16
CA ALA A 69 -8.62 -2.03 -9.75
C ALA A 69 -8.85 -3.30 -8.93
N GLY A 70 -8.29 -3.32 -7.73
CA GLY A 70 -8.51 -4.33 -6.70
C GLY A 70 -8.94 -3.69 -5.38
N VAL A 71 -9.81 -4.38 -4.64
CA VAL A 71 -10.26 -3.97 -3.30
C VAL A 71 -9.41 -4.68 -2.26
N GLU A 72 -8.68 -3.91 -1.45
CA GLU A 72 -7.87 -4.41 -0.33
C GLU A 72 -8.64 -4.25 0.98
N VAL A 73 -8.75 -5.34 1.73
CA VAL A 73 -9.33 -5.39 3.09
C VAL A 73 -8.77 -6.60 3.83
N TYR A 74 -8.57 -6.50 5.15
CA TYR A 74 -8.00 -7.57 5.97
C TYR A 74 -6.69 -8.14 5.40
N GLY A 75 -5.81 -7.26 4.90
CA GLY A 75 -4.49 -7.61 4.41
C GLY A 75 -4.46 -8.38 3.08
N PHE A 76 -5.60 -8.50 2.38
CA PHE A 76 -5.71 -9.16 1.09
C PHE A 76 -6.39 -8.27 0.08
N GLU A 77 -6.00 -8.40 -1.19
CA GLU A 77 -6.62 -7.72 -2.30
C GLU A 77 -7.47 -8.68 -3.13
N TYR A 78 -8.62 -8.19 -3.57
CA TYR A 78 -9.58 -8.92 -4.38
C TYR A 78 -9.88 -8.14 -5.66
N SER A 79 -9.85 -8.84 -6.79
CA SER A 79 -10.24 -8.26 -8.08
C SER A 79 -11.12 -9.23 -8.86
N PHE A 80 -11.84 -8.68 -9.84
CA PHE A 80 -12.68 -9.47 -10.75
C PHE A 80 -12.16 -9.32 -12.18
N GLY A 81 -12.11 -10.42 -12.92
CA GLY A 81 -11.64 -10.41 -14.30
C GLY A 81 -12.07 -11.66 -15.07
N TYR A 82 -11.78 -11.62 -16.37
CA TYR A 82 -11.99 -12.78 -17.23
C TYR A 82 -11.04 -13.91 -16.86
N ILE A 83 -11.59 -15.10 -16.64
CA ILE A 83 -10.85 -16.34 -16.44
C ILE A 83 -11.38 -17.41 -17.40
N PRO A 84 -10.49 -18.12 -18.13
CA PRO A 84 -10.92 -19.25 -18.94
C PRO A 84 -11.53 -20.35 -18.06
N GLY A 85 -12.58 -21.03 -18.53
CA GLY A 85 -13.11 -22.22 -17.85
C GLY A 85 -14.35 -22.02 -16.98
N GLY A 86 -14.91 -20.81 -16.92
CA GLY A 86 -16.22 -20.57 -16.29
C GLY A 86 -16.20 -20.50 -14.76
N GLU A 87 -15.04 -20.24 -14.16
CA GLU A 87 -14.93 -19.94 -12.73
C GLU A 87 -15.55 -18.57 -12.39
N THR A 88 -15.59 -18.23 -11.10
CA THR A 88 -16.26 -17.02 -10.59
C THR A 88 -15.65 -15.72 -11.10
N GLY A 89 -14.42 -15.75 -11.62
CA GLY A 89 -13.65 -14.56 -12.01
C GLY A 89 -13.10 -13.75 -10.83
N VAL A 90 -13.38 -14.14 -9.58
CA VAL A 90 -12.87 -13.48 -8.38
C VAL A 90 -11.49 -14.04 -8.03
N MET A 91 -10.50 -13.16 -7.96
CA MET A 91 -9.12 -13.49 -7.63
C MET A 91 -8.73 -12.85 -6.29
N LYS A 92 -7.88 -13.54 -5.53
CA LYS A 92 -7.29 -13.05 -4.27
C LYS A 92 -5.78 -12.98 -4.42
N THR A 93 -5.18 -11.83 -4.14
CA THR A 93 -3.75 -11.57 -4.30
C THR A 93 -3.13 -10.90 -3.08
N GLN A 94 -1.80 -10.80 -3.08
CA GLN A 94 -1.11 -9.88 -2.18
C GLN A 94 -1.46 -8.44 -2.59
N PRO A 95 -1.67 -7.53 -1.62
CA PRO A 95 -2.05 -6.18 -1.98
C PRO A 95 -0.98 -5.43 -2.76
N ARG A 96 -1.42 -4.62 -3.72
CA ARG A 96 -0.59 -3.79 -4.60
C ARG A 96 0.30 -4.60 -5.54
N TYR A 97 -0.06 -5.86 -5.78
CA TYR A 97 0.61 -6.76 -6.72
C TYR A 97 -0.34 -7.27 -7.80
N HIS A 98 0.05 -7.11 -9.06
CA HIS A 98 -0.61 -7.73 -10.21
C HIS A 98 0.45 -8.22 -11.22
N PRO A 99 0.29 -9.41 -11.83
CA PRO A 99 1.29 -9.96 -12.76
C PRO A 99 1.44 -9.18 -14.06
N HIS A 100 0.38 -8.49 -14.51
CA HIS A 100 0.34 -7.81 -15.81
C HIS A 100 0.14 -6.30 -15.75
N HIS A 101 -0.21 -5.75 -14.57
CA HIS A 101 -0.64 -4.36 -14.44
C HIS A 101 0.29 -3.64 -13.48
N VAL A 102 0.54 -2.35 -13.74
CA VAL A 102 1.51 -1.57 -13.00
C VAL A 102 0.78 -0.82 -11.88
N TYR A 103 1.15 -1.12 -10.63
CA TYR A 103 0.58 -0.43 -9.48
C TYR A 103 0.79 1.09 -9.57
N ARG A 104 -0.28 1.83 -9.31
CA ARG A 104 -0.34 3.29 -9.45
C ARG A 104 -0.52 3.97 -8.10
N GLU A 105 -1.61 3.69 -7.41
CA GLU A 105 -1.96 4.33 -6.13
C GLU A 105 -3.02 3.51 -5.37
N SER A 106 -3.15 3.76 -4.06
CA SER A 106 -4.26 3.27 -3.25
C SER A 106 -5.10 4.44 -2.78
N ILE A 107 -6.42 4.30 -2.87
CA ILE A 107 -7.39 5.29 -2.41
C ILE A 107 -8.10 4.73 -1.16
N PRO A 108 -8.05 5.38 0.01
CA PRO A 108 -8.81 4.94 1.18
C PRO A 108 -10.31 5.10 0.91
N MET A 109 -11.09 4.07 1.19
CA MET A 109 -12.54 4.06 0.95
C MET A 109 -13.37 4.14 2.23
N GLY A 110 -12.82 3.71 3.37
CA GLY A 110 -13.50 3.68 4.68
C GLY A 110 -13.19 2.44 5.48
#